data_AF-A0A7S4HPJ8-F1
#
_entry.id   AF-A0A7S4HPJ8-F1
#
_cell.length_a   1.000
_cell.length_b   1.000
_cell.length_c   1.000
_cell.angle_alpha   90.00
_cell.angle_beta   90.00
_cell.angle_gamma   90.00
#
_symmetry.space_group_name_H-M   'P 1'
#
loop_
_entity.id
_entity.type
_entity.pdbx_description
1 polymer ?
#
loop_
_entity_poly.entity_id
_entity_poly.type
_entity_poly.pdbx_seq_one_letter_code
_entity_poly.pdbx_strand_id
1 'polypeptide(L)'
;MYFQASNELTVVTLVACWTITLAYDYKLAWDHPARNYVGHLNPCFGWDFAPASYVAVFMCAADVYLAWTYAVLEALRTRLRDTDNRIDRAERFSLVTTYLHGIASMMWLLLWLVGPPDGRWEVHLAIFSAALGFRYLCTLGNYVENRFGKAFEKGHVNTSHTLFIIVYGLVVAVLPVLYFVDITVYAAEGRTGIDPPLPWQLLQTFDILWMGCLSASTAMSVPEPPIIVTHKVLEFDDEFDPEDFTPAQQKLMRNLGYREVACG
;
A
#
# COMPACT_ATOMS: atom_id res chain seq x y z
N MET A 1 10.01 -3.89 4.59
CA MET A 1 10.10 -5.27 4.03
C MET A 1 8.73 -5.81 3.64
N TYR A 2 7.73 -5.83 4.54
CA TYR A 2 6.38 -6.33 4.21
C TYR A 2 5.66 -5.48 3.14
N PHE A 3 5.84 -4.14 3.17
CA PHE A 3 5.28 -3.26 2.13
C PHE A 3 5.89 -3.53 0.75
N GLN A 4 7.20 -3.67 0.66
CA GLN A 4 7.89 -4.04 -0.59
C GLN A 4 7.43 -5.41 -1.09
N ALA A 5 7.33 -6.40 -0.20
CA ALA A 5 6.81 -7.72 -0.55
C ALA A 5 5.37 -7.67 -1.09
N SER A 6 4.51 -6.81 -0.53
CA SER A 6 3.16 -6.56 -1.05
C SER A 6 3.18 -5.96 -2.47
N ASN A 7 4.08 -5.02 -2.76
CA ASN A 7 4.24 -4.46 -4.11
C ASN A 7 4.75 -5.50 -5.11
N GLU A 8 5.78 -6.27 -4.74
CA GLU A 8 6.33 -7.35 -5.55
C GLU A 8 5.28 -8.42 -5.83
N LEU A 9 4.53 -8.83 -4.80
CA LEU A 9 3.47 -9.82 -4.94
C LEU A 9 2.40 -9.36 -5.92
N THR A 10 2.04 -8.08 -5.92
CA THR A 10 1.08 -7.52 -6.89
C THR A 10 1.61 -7.64 -8.32
N VAL A 11 2.88 -7.31 -8.57
CA VAL A 11 3.51 -7.45 -9.89
C VAL A 11 3.59 -8.91 -10.31
N VAL A 12 4.03 -9.81 -9.42
CA VAL A 12 4.11 -11.25 -9.68
C VAL A 12 2.72 -11.81 -10.00
N THR A 13 1.69 -11.37 -9.28
CA THR A 13 0.30 -11.78 -9.50
C THR A 13 -0.15 -11.37 -10.90
N LEU A 14 0.10 -10.12 -11.30
CA LEU A 14 -0.22 -9.63 -12.64
C LEU A 14 0.44 -10.45 -13.75
N VAL A 15 1.75 -10.70 -13.63
CA VAL A 15 2.50 -11.50 -14.61
C VAL A 15 1.98 -12.93 -14.68
N ALA A 16 1.71 -13.56 -13.54
CA ALA A 16 1.17 -14.91 -13.47
C ALA A 16 -0.21 -14.99 -14.13
N CYS A 17 -1.10 -14.04 -13.82
CA CYS A 17 -2.45 -14.02 -14.35
C CYS A 17 -2.48 -13.79 -15.86
N TRP A 18 -1.67 -12.86 -16.38
CA TRP A 18 -1.49 -12.70 -17.82
C TRP A 18 -0.98 -13.96 -18.50
N THR A 19 0.00 -14.63 -17.90
CA THR A 19 0.54 -15.88 -18.43
C THR A 19 -0.53 -16.96 -18.52
N ILE A 20 -1.33 -17.12 -17.46
CA ILE A 20 -2.45 -18.07 -17.41
C ILE A 20 -3.51 -17.70 -18.46
N THR A 21 -3.91 -16.44 -18.55
CA THR A 21 -4.92 -15.97 -19.50
C THR A 21 -4.48 -16.19 -20.94
N LEU A 22 -3.23 -15.86 -21.28
CA LEU A 22 -2.68 -16.11 -22.62
C LEU A 22 -2.59 -17.60 -22.97
N ALA A 23 -2.27 -18.46 -21.99
CA ALA A 23 -2.15 -19.89 -22.20
C ALA A 23 -3.51 -20.60 -22.29
N TYR A 24 -4.52 -20.12 -21.55
CA TYR A 24 -5.85 -20.73 -21.49
C TYR A 24 -6.76 -20.23 -22.62
N ASP A 25 -7.00 -18.92 -22.68
CA ASP A 25 -7.78 -18.27 -23.73
C ASP A 25 -7.44 -16.78 -23.82
N TYR A 26 -6.57 -16.43 -24.78
CA TYR A 26 -6.15 -15.05 -24.99
C TYR A 26 -7.32 -14.10 -25.31
N LYS A 27 -8.46 -14.61 -25.81
CA LYS A 27 -9.62 -13.77 -26.14
C LYS A 27 -10.24 -13.13 -24.91
N LEU A 28 -10.08 -13.74 -23.73
CA LEU A 28 -10.54 -13.15 -22.47
C LEU A 28 -9.93 -11.75 -22.22
N ALA A 29 -8.70 -11.52 -22.68
CA ALA A 29 -8.04 -10.22 -22.59
C ALA A 29 -8.29 -9.33 -23.83
N TRP A 30 -8.34 -9.90 -25.04
CA TRP A 30 -8.52 -9.11 -26.27
C TRP A 30 -9.96 -8.64 -26.48
N ASP A 31 -10.92 -9.46 -26.12
CA ASP A 31 -12.36 -9.20 -26.23
C ASP A 31 -12.92 -8.73 -24.87
N HIS A 32 -12.04 -8.28 -23.97
CA HIS A 32 -12.41 -7.83 -22.63
C HIS A 32 -13.42 -6.69 -22.72
N PRO A 33 -14.59 -6.77 -22.05
CA PRO A 33 -15.65 -5.76 -22.15
C PRO A 33 -15.18 -4.35 -21.75
N ALA A 34 -14.26 -4.24 -20.78
CA ALA A 34 -13.73 -2.95 -20.38
C ALA A 34 -12.88 -2.27 -21.46
N ARG A 35 -12.39 -3.02 -22.46
CA ARG A 35 -11.64 -2.48 -23.61
C ARG A 35 -12.47 -1.52 -24.46
N ASN A 36 -13.79 -1.65 -24.43
CA ASN A 36 -14.69 -0.71 -25.10
C ASN A 36 -14.50 0.72 -24.60
N TYR A 37 -14.28 0.89 -23.29
CA TYR A 37 -14.11 2.20 -22.66
C TYR A 37 -12.68 2.74 -22.77
N VAL A 38 -11.68 1.86 -22.62
CA VAL A 38 -10.26 2.29 -22.50
C VAL A 38 -9.47 2.18 -23.80
N GLY A 39 -9.98 1.44 -24.78
CA GLY A 39 -9.38 1.31 -26.13
C GLY A 39 -8.10 0.47 -26.24
N HIS A 40 -7.50 0.03 -25.14
CA HIS A 40 -6.22 -0.68 -25.13
C HIS A 40 -6.23 -1.89 -24.18
N LEU A 41 -5.14 -2.66 -24.18
CA LEU A 41 -4.94 -3.77 -23.24
C LEU A 41 -4.43 -3.22 -21.91
N ASN A 42 -5.30 -3.19 -20.91
CA ASN A 42 -4.97 -2.76 -19.56
C ASN A 42 -4.30 -3.90 -18.78
N PRO A 43 -3.27 -3.64 -17.95
CA PRO A 43 -2.58 -4.67 -17.18
C PRO A 43 -3.47 -5.55 -16.29
N CYS A 44 -4.66 -5.10 -15.89
CA CYS A 44 -5.56 -5.86 -15.03
C CYS A 44 -6.42 -6.88 -15.79
N PHE A 45 -6.58 -6.77 -17.12
CA PHE A 45 -7.45 -7.71 -17.86
C PHE A 45 -7.03 -9.18 -17.72
N GLY A 46 -5.74 -9.42 -17.46
CA GLY A 46 -5.19 -10.75 -17.28
C GLY A 46 -5.75 -11.54 -16.09
N TRP A 47 -6.40 -10.91 -15.10
CA TRP A 47 -6.90 -11.59 -13.90
C TRP A 47 -8.41 -11.50 -13.66
N ASP A 48 -9.16 -10.90 -14.58
CA ASP A 48 -10.59 -10.65 -14.38
C ASP A 48 -11.45 -11.91 -14.58
N PHE A 49 -10.95 -12.88 -15.35
CA PHE A 49 -11.67 -14.11 -15.71
C PHE A 49 -10.97 -15.38 -15.23
N ALA A 50 -11.77 -16.44 -15.04
CA ALA A 50 -11.26 -17.76 -14.67
C ALA A 50 -10.48 -18.39 -15.85
N PRO A 51 -9.42 -19.18 -15.57
CA PRO A 51 -8.96 -19.60 -14.24
C PRO A 51 -7.97 -18.63 -13.56
N ALA A 52 -7.50 -17.59 -14.26
CA ALA A 52 -6.51 -16.64 -13.73
C ALA A 52 -7.03 -15.90 -12.47
N SER A 53 -8.31 -15.55 -12.44
CA SER A 53 -8.94 -14.89 -11.29
C SER A 53 -8.86 -15.70 -9.99
N TYR A 54 -8.85 -17.04 -10.05
CA TYR A 54 -8.69 -17.86 -8.83
C TYR A 54 -7.30 -17.71 -8.22
N VAL A 55 -6.27 -17.63 -9.06
CA VAL A 55 -4.89 -17.38 -8.63
C VAL A 55 -4.76 -15.96 -8.10
N ALA A 56 -5.38 -14.99 -8.78
CA ALA A 56 -5.36 -13.59 -8.37
C ALA A 56 -5.99 -13.39 -6.98
N VAL A 57 -7.17 -13.95 -6.73
CA VAL A 57 -7.84 -13.88 -5.42
C VAL A 57 -6.97 -14.47 -4.32
N PHE A 58 -6.35 -15.63 -4.57
CA PHE A 58 -5.44 -16.26 -3.60
C PHE A 58 -4.23 -15.38 -3.28
N MET A 59 -3.55 -14.85 -4.30
CA MET A 59 -2.37 -14.00 -4.12
C MET A 59 -2.74 -12.66 -3.47
N CYS A 60 -3.87 -12.06 -3.84
CA CYS A 60 -4.34 -10.81 -3.22
C CYS A 60 -4.80 -11.02 -1.76
N ALA A 61 -5.24 -12.22 -1.38
CA ALA A 61 -5.47 -12.54 0.04
C ALA A 61 -4.16 -12.56 0.83
N ALA A 62 -3.06 -13.05 0.23
CA ALA A 62 -1.73 -12.95 0.83
C ALA A 62 -1.24 -11.49 0.87
N ASP A 63 -1.54 -10.68 -0.14
CA ASP A 63 -1.26 -9.23 -0.15
C ASP A 63 -1.94 -8.51 1.03
N VAL A 64 -3.21 -8.82 1.31
CA VAL A 64 -3.94 -8.32 2.49
C VAL A 64 -3.20 -8.65 3.78
N TYR A 65 -2.73 -9.89 3.93
CA TYR A 65 -1.95 -10.30 5.11
C TYR A 65 -0.66 -9.48 5.23
N LEU A 66 0.08 -9.30 4.14
CA LEU A 66 1.33 -8.52 4.13
C LEU A 66 1.06 -7.05 4.49
N ALA A 67 0.03 -6.43 3.91
CA ALA A 67 -0.34 -5.04 4.15
C ALA A 67 -0.75 -4.78 5.62
N TRP A 68 -1.55 -5.67 6.21
CA TRP A 68 -1.93 -5.56 7.63
C TRP A 68 -0.78 -5.86 8.57
N THR A 69 0.06 -6.86 8.26
CA THR A 69 1.27 -7.15 9.04
C THR A 69 2.20 -5.94 9.03
N TYR A 70 2.36 -5.30 7.87
CA TYR A 70 3.10 -4.05 7.75
C TYR A 70 2.50 -2.94 8.63
N ALA A 71 1.18 -2.74 8.61
CA ALA A 71 0.52 -1.74 9.46
C ALA A 71 0.70 -1.97 10.96
N VAL A 72 0.64 -3.23 11.41
CA VAL A 72 0.89 -3.58 12.81
C VAL A 72 2.34 -3.29 13.20
N LEU A 73 3.30 -3.67 12.36
CA LEU A 73 4.72 -3.42 12.60
C LEU A 73 5.06 -1.94 12.60
N GLU A 74 4.42 -1.16 11.73
CA GLU A 74 4.54 0.30 11.70
C GLU A 74 4.04 0.91 13.01
N ALA A 75 2.84 0.52 13.47
CA ALA A 75 2.30 0.98 14.74
C ALA A 75 3.20 0.60 15.94
N LEU A 76 3.75 -0.61 15.93
CA LEU A 76 4.70 -1.07 16.94
C LEU A 76 5.99 -0.25 16.91
N ARG A 77 6.53 0.01 15.71
CA ARG A 77 7.72 0.85 15.51
C ARG A 77 7.51 2.25 16.07
N THR A 78 6.40 2.90 15.69
CA THR A 78 6.04 4.23 16.20
C THR A 78 5.96 4.22 17.72
N ARG A 79 5.30 3.22 18.32
CA ARG A 79 5.16 3.11 19.78
C ARG A 79 6.50 2.90 20.50
N LEU A 80 7.37 2.02 19.98
CA LEU A 80 8.67 1.75 20.59
C LEU A 80 9.62 2.96 20.54
N ARG A 81 9.46 3.81 19.53
CA ARG A 81 10.25 5.03 19.33
C ARG A 81 9.67 6.26 20.03
N ASP A 82 8.44 6.18 20.51
CA ASP A 82 7.76 7.29 21.19
C ASP A 82 8.21 7.42 22.65
N THR A 83 9.48 7.80 22.85
CA THR A 83 10.07 7.96 24.18
C THR A 83 9.52 9.15 24.95
N ASP A 84 8.99 10.14 24.25
CA ASP A 84 8.51 11.42 24.80
C ASP A 84 6.98 11.55 24.81
N ASN A 85 6.25 10.48 24.45
CA ASN A 85 4.79 10.48 24.24
C ASN A 85 4.34 11.58 23.25
N ARG A 86 5.17 11.86 22.24
CA ARG A 86 4.94 12.83 21.18
C ARG A 86 5.34 12.23 19.84
N ILE A 87 4.33 11.73 19.14
CA ILE A 87 4.43 11.30 17.75
C ILE A 87 4.56 12.54 16.84
N ASP A 88 5.57 12.57 15.99
CA ASP A 88 5.77 13.66 15.02
C ASP A 88 4.67 13.65 13.93
N ARG A 89 4.45 14.79 13.28
CA ARG A 89 3.44 14.89 12.21
C ARG A 89 3.76 13.97 11.03
N ALA A 90 5.03 13.80 10.68
CA ALA A 90 5.47 12.93 9.60
C ALA A 90 5.24 11.45 9.96
N GLU A 91 5.61 11.03 11.18
CA GLU A 91 5.32 9.70 11.72
C GLU A 91 3.81 9.41 11.72
N ARG A 92 2.99 10.37 12.18
CA ARG A 92 1.52 10.24 12.18
C ARG A 92 0.97 10.07 10.75
N PHE A 93 1.50 10.82 9.79
CA PHE A 93 1.09 10.70 8.39
C PHE A 93 1.46 9.33 7.82
N SER A 94 2.68 8.83 8.07
CA SER A 94 3.10 7.48 7.70
C SER A 94 2.17 6.42 8.28
N LEU A 95 1.87 6.51 9.58
CA LEU A 95 1.00 5.56 10.25
C LEU A 95 -0.41 5.52 9.64
N VAL A 96 -1.03 6.69 9.42
CA VAL A 96 -2.37 6.79 8.83
C VAL A 96 -2.39 6.20 7.42
N THR A 97 -1.43 6.59 6.58
CA THR A 97 -1.38 6.13 5.18
C THR A 97 -1.10 4.64 5.07
N THR A 98 -0.35 4.07 6.01
CA THR A 98 -0.13 2.62 6.11
C THR A 98 -1.42 1.86 6.43
N TYR A 99 -2.25 2.34 7.37
CA TYR A 99 -3.56 1.74 7.62
C TYR A 99 -4.50 1.87 6.42
N LEU A 100 -4.47 3.02 5.72
CA LEU A 100 -5.23 3.21 4.49
C LEU A 100 -4.82 2.19 3.42
N HIS A 101 -3.53 1.86 3.28
CA HIS A 101 -3.07 0.81 2.39
C HIS A 101 -3.59 -0.59 2.80
N GLY A 102 -3.62 -0.90 4.10
CA GLY A 102 -4.25 -2.14 4.60
C GLY A 102 -5.74 -2.24 4.22
N ILE A 103 -6.49 -1.15 4.40
CA ILE A 103 -7.90 -1.06 3.99
C ILE A 103 -8.04 -1.21 2.46
N ALA A 104 -7.18 -0.53 1.70
CA ALA A 104 -7.20 -0.59 0.25
C ALA A 104 -6.95 -2.01 -0.28
N SER A 105 -6.05 -2.74 0.36
CA SER A 105 -5.74 -4.13 0.01
C SER A 105 -6.94 -5.04 0.27
N MET A 106 -7.73 -4.78 1.32
CA MET A 106 -9.00 -5.48 1.52
C MET A 106 -10.04 -5.11 0.46
N MET A 107 -10.16 -3.83 0.14
CA MET A 107 -11.07 -3.36 -0.92
C MET A 107 -10.72 -3.98 -2.27
N TRP A 108 -9.45 -4.22 -2.54
CA TRP A 108 -8.99 -4.86 -3.78
C TRP A 108 -9.63 -6.23 -4.03
N LEU A 109 -9.91 -7.01 -2.97
CA LEU A 109 -10.64 -8.29 -3.08
C LEU A 109 -12.07 -8.13 -3.61
N LEU A 110 -12.64 -6.93 -3.54
CA LEU A 110 -13.97 -6.64 -4.08
C LEU A 110 -13.98 -6.50 -5.61
N LEU A 111 -12.82 -6.39 -6.27
CA LEU A 111 -12.73 -6.32 -7.74
C LEU A 111 -13.31 -7.56 -8.44
N TRP A 112 -13.28 -8.72 -7.77
CA TRP A 112 -13.88 -9.95 -8.32
C TRP A 112 -15.36 -10.11 -7.99
N LEU A 113 -15.92 -9.23 -7.14
CA LEU A 113 -17.35 -9.18 -6.86
C LEU A 113 -18.08 -8.18 -7.77
N VAL A 114 -17.36 -7.19 -8.33
CA VAL A 114 -17.93 -6.08 -9.09
C VAL A 114 -17.13 -5.85 -10.36
N GLY A 115 -17.78 -5.73 -11.51
CA GLY A 115 -17.16 -5.54 -12.83
C GLY A 115 -17.42 -6.73 -13.74
N PRO A 116 -16.61 -7.80 -13.74
CA PRO A 116 -16.79 -8.94 -14.65
C PRO A 116 -18.19 -9.60 -14.58
N PRO A 117 -18.82 -9.79 -13.40
CA PRO A 117 -20.13 -10.44 -13.31
C PRO A 117 -21.33 -9.54 -13.63
N ASP A 118 -21.25 -8.24 -13.33
CA ASP A 118 -22.39 -7.31 -13.35
C ASP A 118 -22.21 -6.11 -14.31
N GLY A 119 -21.05 -5.99 -14.96
CA GLY A 119 -20.73 -4.92 -15.90
C GLY A 119 -20.51 -3.55 -15.27
N ARG A 120 -20.40 -3.44 -13.94
CA ARG A 120 -20.27 -2.17 -13.21
C ARG A 120 -18.83 -1.66 -13.17
N TRP A 121 -18.31 -1.33 -14.34
CA TRP A 121 -16.92 -0.92 -14.54
C TRP A 121 -16.56 0.37 -13.80
N GLU A 122 -17.51 1.25 -13.52
CA GLU A 122 -17.30 2.47 -12.75
C GLU A 122 -16.92 2.20 -11.29
N VAL A 123 -17.55 1.20 -10.66
CA VAL A 123 -17.25 0.81 -9.29
C VAL A 123 -15.96 0.00 -9.24
N HIS A 124 -15.77 -0.89 -10.21
CA HIS A 124 -14.51 -1.65 -10.36
C HIS A 124 -13.32 -0.69 -10.48
N LEU A 125 -13.44 0.31 -11.34
CA LEU A 125 -12.44 1.37 -11.51
C LEU A 125 -12.22 2.20 -10.24
N ALA A 126 -13.28 2.52 -9.50
CA ALA A 126 -13.16 3.26 -8.25
C ALA A 126 -12.37 2.49 -7.18
N ILE A 127 -12.61 1.18 -7.06
CA ILE A 127 -11.86 0.30 -6.16
C ILE A 127 -10.39 0.25 -6.59
N PHE A 128 -10.13 0.06 -7.88
CA PHE A 128 -8.78 0.06 -8.46
C PHE A 128 -8.05 1.38 -8.14
N SER A 129 -8.70 2.51 -8.41
CA SER A 129 -8.14 3.86 -8.19
C SER A 129 -7.84 4.12 -6.72
N ALA A 130 -8.70 3.68 -5.80
CA ALA A 130 -8.48 3.82 -4.36
C ALA A 130 -7.23 3.05 -3.92
N ALA A 131 -7.01 1.84 -4.43
CA ALA A 131 -5.83 1.07 -4.12
C ALA A 131 -4.54 1.64 -4.71
N LEU A 132 -4.57 2.20 -5.93
CA LEU A 132 -3.42 2.97 -6.45
C LEU A 132 -3.10 4.14 -5.53
N GLY A 133 -4.11 4.94 -5.20
CA GLY A 133 -3.97 6.13 -4.36
C GLY A 133 -3.39 5.80 -2.99
N PHE A 134 -3.99 4.84 -2.27
CA PHE A 134 -3.55 4.50 -0.92
C PHE A 134 -2.20 3.78 -0.86
N ARG A 135 -1.85 2.96 -1.86
CA ARG A 135 -0.52 2.35 -1.97
C ARG A 135 0.56 3.42 -2.23
N TYR A 136 0.28 4.39 -3.09
CA TYR A 136 1.15 5.55 -3.27
C TYR A 136 1.25 6.40 -2.00
N LEU A 137 0.14 6.69 -1.32
CA LEU A 137 0.15 7.48 -0.08
C LEU A 137 0.98 6.80 1.02
N CYS A 138 0.94 5.48 1.13
CA CYS A 138 1.80 4.73 2.04
C CYS A 138 3.30 4.89 1.67
N THR A 139 3.64 4.81 0.38
CA THR A 139 5.00 5.10 -0.11
C THR A 139 5.43 6.54 0.22
N LEU A 140 4.52 7.51 0.03
CA LEU A 140 4.73 8.92 0.36
C LEU A 140 4.89 9.12 1.87
N GLY A 141 4.13 8.39 2.69
CA GLY A 141 4.25 8.36 4.15
C GLY A 141 5.66 8.02 4.60
N ASN A 142 6.19 6.91 4.09
CA ASN A 142 7.57 6.48 4.34
C ASN A 142 8.60 7.52 3.87
N TYR A 143 8.39 8.14 2.71
CA TYR A 143 9.26 9.20 2.20
C TYR A 143 9.23 10.44 3.10
N VAL A 144 8.05 10.88 3.53
CA VAL A 144 7.85 12.07 4.37
C VAL A 144 8.46 11.88 5.75
N GLU A 145 8.27 10.71 6.36
CA GLU A 145 8.90 10.38 7.64
C GLU A 145 10.43 10.41 7.55
N ASN A 146 11.03 9.72 6.57
CA ASN A 146 12.49 9.74 6.40
C ASN A 146 13.05 11.12 6.01
N ARG A 147 12.26 11.98 5.34
CA ARG A 147 12.72 13.32 4.93
C ARG A 147 12.56 14.36 6.03
N PHE A 148 11.46 14.32 6.77
CA PHE A 148 11.00 15.40 7.63
C PHE A 148 10.78 14.98 9.09
N GLY A 149 10.82 13.69 9.42
CA GLY A 149 10.59 13.12 10.75
C GLY A 149 11.69 13.44 11.77
N LYS A 150 11.88 12.57 12.76
CA LYS A 150 12.82 12.84 13.86
C LYS A 150 14.28 12.82 13.37
N ALA A 151 15.20 13.45 14.12
CA ALA A 151 16.59 13.64 13.68
C ALA A 151 17.31 12.34 13.31
N PHE A 152 16.99 11.22 13.96
CA PHE A 152 17.57 9.90 13.67
C PHE A 152 16.98 9.23 12.40
N GLU A 153 15.86 9.73 11.89
CA GLU A 153 15.22 9.25 10.65
C GLU A 153 15.71 10.00 9.42
N LYS A 154 16.18 11.23 9.63
CA LYS A 154 16.71 12.10 8.57
C LYS A 154 18.03 11.54 8.02
N GLY A 155 18.20 11.69 6.72
CA GLY A 155 19.46 11.38 6.02
C GLY A 155 19.40 10.19 5.07
N HIS A 156 18.29 9.44 5.05
CA HIS A 156 18.11 8.27 4.17
C HIS A 156 17.49 8.62 2.79
N VAL A 157 17.18 9.90 2.55
CA VAL A 157 16.50 10.35 1.32
C VAL A 157 17.50 10.93 0.32
N ASN A 158 17.65 10.22 -0.80
CA ASN A 158 18.44 10.63 -1.95
C ASN A 158 17.57 11.28 -3.04
N THR A 159 18.19 11.98 -3.99
CA THR A 159 17.50 12.59 -5.15
C THR A 159 16.72 11.56 -5.98
N SER A 160 17.21 10.32 -6.08
CA SER A 160 16.50 9.23 -6.76
C SER A 160 15.14 8.93 -6.14
N HIS A 161 15.05 8.92 -4.80
CA HIS A 161 13.80 8.68 -4.07
C HIS A 161 12.82 9.84 -4.30
N THR A 162 13.32 11.08 -4.30
CA THR A 162 12.52 12.27 -4.59
C THR A 162 11.98 12.26 -6.02
N LEU A 163 12.81 11.90 -7.00
CA LEU A 163 12.37 11.79 -8.39
C LEU A 163 11.30 10.69 -8.53
N PHE A 164 11.53 9.54 -7.91
CA PHE A 164 10.58 8.42 -7.92
C PHE A 164 9.22 8.81 -7.34
N ILE A 165 9.17 9.43 -6.16
CA ILE A 165 7.89 9.78 -5.54
C ILE A 165 7.12 10.83 -6.36
N ILE A 166 7.82 11.77 -7.01
CA ILE A 166 7.19 12.76 -7.90
C ILE A 166 6.58 12.08 -9.13
N VAL A 167 7.34 11.21 -9.81
CA VAL A 167 6.87 10.50 -11.00
C VAL A 167 5.71 9.57 -10.64
N TYR A 168 5.84 8.79 -9.56
CA TYR A 168 4.78 7.88 -9.12
C TYR A 168 3.52 8.66 -8.72
N GLY A 169 3.68 9.78 -8.01
CA GLY A 169 2.56 10.65 -7.64
C GLY A 169 1.85 11.26 -8.84
N LEU A 170 2.60 11.70 -9.86
CA LEU A 170 2.02 12.21 -11.11
C LEU A 170 1.20 11.12 -11.82
N VAL A 171 1.74 9.91 -11.92
CA VAL A 171 1.06 8.78 -12.55
C VAL A 171 -0.24 8.45 -11.81
N VAL A 172 -0.18 8.34 -10.47
CA VAL A 172 -1.35 8.00 -9.64
C VAL A 172 -2.38 9.12 -9.58
N ALA A 173 -1.99 10.38 -9.75
CA ALA A 173 -2.93 11.50 -9.82
C ALA A 173 -3.64 11.57 -11.19
N VAL A 174 -2.90 11.35 -12.28
CA VAL A 174 -3.44 11.51 -13.65
C VAL A 174 -4.24 10.28 -14.07
N LEU A 175 -3.76 9.06 -13.80
CA LEU A 175 -4.36 7.84 -14.33
C LEU A 175 -5.85 7.64 -13.94
N PRO A 176 -6.26 7.79 -12.65
CA PRO A 176 -7.68 7.72 -12.28
C PRO A 176 -8.52 8.78 -12.99
N VAL A 177 -8.01 10.00 -13.14
CA VAL A 177 -8.74 11.09 -13.82
C VAL A 177 -9.01 10.71 -15.28
N LEU A 178 -8.00 10.19 -15.99
CA LEU A 178 -8.16 9.74 -17.37
C LEU A 178 -9.22 8.63 -17.47
N TYR A 179 -9.17 7.63 -16.59
CA TYR A 179 -10.16 6.56 -16.59
C TYR A 179 -11.58 7.04 -16.31
N PHE A 180 -11.75 7.91 -15.31
CA PHE A 180 -13.07 8.45 -14.98
C PHE A 180 -13.60 9.34 -16.09
N VAL A 181 -12.76 10.13 -16.76
CA VAL A 181 -13.16 10.89 -17.95
C VAL A 181 -13.63 9.95 -19.06
N ASP A 182 -12.85 8.92 -19.39
CA ASP A 182 -13.22 7.97 -20.45
C ASP A 182 -14.55 7.28 -20.15
N ILE A 183 -14.73 6.70 -18.96
CA ILE A 183 -15.96 5.97 -18.65
C ILE A 183 -17.19 6.89 -18.57
N THR A 184 -17.05 8.09 -18.01
CA THR A 184 -18.17 9.03 -17.84
C THR A 184 -18.60 9.64 -19.15
N VAL A 185 -17.64 10.08 -19.99
CA VAL A 185 -17.94 10.66 -21.30
C VAL A 185 -18.46 9.58 -22.26
N TYR A 186 -17.85 8.39 -22.26
CA TYR A 186 -18.32 7.26 -23.07
C TYR A 186 -19.80 6.93 -22.76
N ALA A 187 -20.15 6.87 -21.47
CA ALA A 187 -21.53 6.62 -21.04
C ALA A 187 -22.47 7.79 -21.38
N ALA A 188 -22.04 9.04 -21.16
CA ALA A 188 -22.85 10.22 -21.43
C ALA A 188 -23.18 10.41 -22.91
N GLU A 189 -22.25 10.06 -23.79
CA GLU A 189 -22.42 10.16 -25.25
C GLU A 189 -23.10 8.92 -25.87
N GLY A 190 -23.34 7.86 -25.08
CA GLY A 190 -23.96 6.62 -25.58
C GLY A 190 -23.09 5.90 -26.60
N ARG A 191 -21.77 5.95 -26.45
CA ARG A 191 -20.82 5.30 -27.37
C ARG A 191 -20.96 3.78 -27.33
N THR A 192 -20.59 3.13 -28.42
CA THR A 192 -20.65 1.67 -28.57
C THR A 192 -19.38 1.13 -29.23
N GLY A 193 -19.00 -0.11 -28.89
CA GLY A 193 -17.78 -0.72 -29.39
C GLY A 193 -16.51 -0.13 -28.78
N ILE A 194 -15.39 -0.28 -29.46
CA ILE A 194 -14.09 0.25 -29.01
C ILE A 194 -13.94 1.67 -29.53
N ASP A 195 -14.43 2.64 -28.75
CA ASP A 195 -14.44 4.06 -29.11
C ASP A 195 -14.17 4.96 -27.88
N PRO A 196 -12.97 4.88 -27.28
CA PRO A 196 -12.64 5.67 -26.10
C PRO A 196 -12.69 7.18 -26.42
N PRO A 197 -13.21 8.02 -25.51
CA PRO A 197 -13.19 9.48 -25.67
C PRO A 197 -11.79 10.07 -25.77
N LEU A 198 -10.84 9.56 -24.98
CA LEU A 198 -9.45 9.95 -25.02
C LEU A 198 -8.62 9.04 -25.96
N PRO A 199 -7.50 9.55 -26.52
CA PRO A 199 -6.58 8.70 -27.27
C PRO A 199 -6.06 7.55 -26.39
N TRP A 200 -6.32 6.31 -26.79
CA TRP A 200 -6.00 5.10 -25.99
C TRP A 200 -4.50 4.97 -25.67
N GLN A 201 -3.61 5.53 -26.49
CA GLN A 201 -2.17 5.54 -26.26
C GLN A 201 -1.80 6.32 -24.98
N LEU A 202 -2.59 7.34 -24.63
CA LEU A 202 -2.37 8.13 -23.42
C LEU A 202 -2.57 7.26 -22.19
N LEU A 203 -3.72 6.60 -22.06
CA LEU A 203 -3.99 5.69 -20.93
C LEU A 203 -2.99 4.53 -20.89
N GLN A 204 -2.71 3.90 -22.04
CA GLN A 204 -1.73 2.81 -22.08
C GLN A 204 -0.35 3.25 -21.59
N THR A 205 0.08 4.46 -21.94
CA THR A 205 1.35 5.02 -21.46
C THR A 205 1.36 5.13 -19.94
N PHE A 206 0.28 5.67 -19.34
CA PHE A 206 0.19 5.80 -17.89
C PHE A 206 0.08 4.45 -17.18
N ASP A 207 -0.58 3.45 -17.78
CA ASP A 207 -0.59 2.08 -17.26
C ASP A 207 0.80 1.46 -17.24
N ILE A 208 1.57 1.60 -18.33
CA ILE A 208 2.95 1.11 -18.41
C ILE A 208 3.83 1.84 -17.39
N LEU A 209 3.68 3.17 -17.25
CA LEU A 209 4.41 3.94 -16.26
C LEU A 209 4.05 3.53 -14.84
N TRP A 210 2.78 3.26 -14.56
CA TRP A 210 2.33 2.76 -13.26
C TRP A 210 2.94 1.40 -12.95
N MET A 211 2.89 0.45 -13.88
CA MET A 211 3.52 -0.86 -13.74
C MET A 211 5.03 -0.75 -13.52
N GLY A 212 5.69 0.17 -14.22
CA GLY A 212 7.09 0.49 -14.03
C GLY A 212 7.37 1.04 -12.63
N CYS A 213 6.55 1.98 -12.15
CA CYS A 213 6.68 2.55 -10.80
C CYS A 213 6.47 1.49 -9.72
N LEU A 214 5.44 0.64 -9.86
CA LEU A 214 5.14 -0.43 -8.91
C LEU A 214 6.29 -1.44 -8.84
N SER A 215 6.82 -1.86 -9.99
CA SER A 215 7.95 -2.79 -10.08
C SER A 215 9.25 -2.18 -9.54
N ALA A 216 9.48 -0.90 -9.79
CA ALA A 216 10.65 -0.18 -9.29
C ALA A 216 10.53 0.17 -7.79
N SER A 217 9.36 0.04 -7.19
CA SER A 217 9.12 0.50 -5.81
C SER A 217 10.04 -0.18 -4.79
N THR A 218 10.41 -1.45 -4.95
CA THR A 218 11.36 -2.12 -4.05
C THR A 218 12.72 -1.42 -4.05
N ALA A 219 13.23 -1.07 -5.22
CA ALA A 219 14.58 -0.51 -5.37
C ALA A 219 14.64 1.02 -5.17
N MET A 220 13.55 1.72 -5.49
CA MET A 220 13.52 3.18 -5.55
C MET A 220 12.82 3.83 -4.35
N SER A 221 12.11 3.05 -3.53
CA SER A 221 11.53 3.57 -2.28
C SER A 221 12.62 3.82 -1.24
N VAL A 222 12.35 4.80 -0.37
CA VAL A 222 13.23 5.04 0.78
C VAL A 222 13.24 3.81 1.68
N PRO A 223 14.40 3.38 2.20
CA PRO A 223 14.45 2.31 3.19
C PRO A 223 13.52 2.61 4.38
N GLU A 224 12.75 1.61 4.79
CA GLU A 224 11.91 1.71 5.97
C GLU A 224 12.79 1.86 7.22
N PRO A 225 12.45 2.74 8.17
CA PRO A 225 13.21 2.84 9.40
C PRO A 225 13.11 1.53 10.22
N PRO A 226 14.21 1.04 10.82
CA PRO A 226 14.22 -0.26 11.47
C PRO A 226 13.46 -0.27 12.81
N ILE A 227 12.83 -1.39 13.17
CA ILE A 227 12.35 -1.57 14.55
C ILE A 227 13.58 -1.72 15.46
N ILE A 228 13.71 -0.83 16.44
CA ILE A 228 14.78 -0.88 17.43
C ILE A 228 14.15 -1.26 18.76
N VAL A 229 14.54 -2.42 19.30
CA VAL A 229 14.14 -2.86 20.63
C VAL A 229 15.30 -2.59 21.57
N THR A 230 15.11 -1.63 22.48
CA THR A 230 16.09 -1.34 23.53
C THR A 230 15.68 -2.04 24.82
N HIS A 231 16.54 -2.94 25.31
CA HIS A 231 16.38 -3.57 26.61
C HIS A 231 17.26 -2.83 27.61
N LYS A 232 16.67 -2.35 28.70
CA LYS A 232 17.41 -1.86 29.87
C LYS A 232 17.31 -2.93 30.94
N VAL A 233 18.43 -3.62 31.22
CA VAL A 233 18.53 -4.50 32.39
C VAL A 233 18.51 -3.59 33.61
N LEU A 234 17.51 -3.78 34.46
CA LEU A 234 17.50 -3.16 35.78
C LEU A 234 18.37 -4.06 36.65
N GLU A 235 19.58 -3.61 36.94
CA GLU A 235 20.40 -4.22 37.97
C GLU A 235 19.80 -3.80 39.31
N PHE A 236 19.25 -4.78 40.02
CA PHE A 236 18.84 -4.62 41.40
C PHE A 236 19.94 -5.26 42.23
N ASP A 237 20.65 -4.48 43.04
CA ASP A 237 21.47 -5.05 44.11
C ASP A 237 20.56 -5.90 45.03
N ASP A 238 21.06 -7.02 45.54
CA ASP A 238 20.27 -8.04 46.27
C ASP A 238 19.53 -7.50 47.54
N GLU A 239 19.77 -6.25 47.93
CA GLU A 239 19.05 -5.48 48.95
C GLU A 239 18.34 -4.27 48.29
N PHE A 240 17.24 -4.50 47.58
CA PHE A 240 16.52 -3.42 46.90
C PHE A 240 15.22 -3.08 47.64
N ASP A 241 15.16 -1.92 48.30
CA ASP A 241 13.94 -1.41 48.93
C ASP A 241 13.09 -0.65 47.88
N PRO A 242 11.83 -1.05 47.62
CA PRO A 242 10.90 -0.30 46.76
C PRO A 242 10.73 1.18 47.15
N GLU A 243 11.02 1.54 48.40
CA GLU A 243 10.97 2.92 48.89
C GLU A 243 12.10 3.81 48.34
N ASP A 244 13.20 3.24 47.86
CA ASP A 244 14.34 4.00 47.34
C ASP A 244 14.09 4.64 45.96
N PHE A 245 12.99 4.27 45.29
CA PHE A 245 12.64 4.85 44.02
C PHE A 245 12.05 6.25 44.16
N THR A 246 12.57 7.18 43.36
CA THR A 246 11.88 8.46 43.16
C THR A 246 10.45 8.22 42.65
N PRO A 247 9.49 9.12 42.94
CA PRO A 247 8.12 8.99 42.44
C PRO A 247 8.03 8.81 40.91
N ALA A 248 8.98 9.38 40.16
CA ALA A 248 9.10 9.21 38.71
C ALA A 248 9.49 7.77 38.32
N GLN A 249 10.44 7.16 39.04
CA GLN A 249 10.83 5.76 38.82
C GLN A 249 9.72 4.80 39.26
N GLN A 250 9.05 5.05 40.38
CA GLN A 250 7.88 4.25 40.79
C GLN A 250 6.74 4.33 39.77
N LYS A 251 6.51 5.51 39.18
CA LYS A 251 5.54 5.69 38.09
C LYS A 251 5.96 4.92 36.84
N LEU A 252 7.25 4.95 36.49
CA LEU A 252 7.79 4.18 35.38
C LEU A 252 7.63 2.67 35.61
N MET A 253 7.95 2.17 36.81
CA MET A 253 7.80 0.76 37.17
C MET A 253 6.34 0.30 37.11
N ARG A 254 5.41 1.12 37.63
CA ARG A 254 3.97 0.87 37.50
C ARG A 254 3.51 0.85 36.05
N ASN A 255 4.01 1.76 35.22
CA ASN A 255 3.70 1.79 33.78
C ASN A 255 4.28 0.58 33.03
N LEU A 256 5.40 0.02 33.51
CA LEU A 256 6.00 -1.21 33.01
C LEU A 256 5.32 -2.48 33.53
N GLY A 257 4.27 -2.35 34.34
CA GLY A 257 3.47 -3.47 34.84
C GLY A 257 4.03 -4.14 36.10
N TYR A 258 5.08 -3.58 36.72
CA TYR A 258 5.50 -4.01 38.05
C TYR A 258 4.44 -3.54 39.05
N ARG A 259 3.64 -4.49 39.54
CA ARG A 259 2.76 -4.29 40.68
C ARG A 259 3.56 -4.62 41.94
N GLU A 260 3.42 -3.81 42.97
CA GLU A 260 3.90 -4.15 44.31
C GLU A 260 3.33 -5.53 44.66
N VAL A 261 4.19 -6.54 44.70
CA VAL A 261 3.83 -7.80 45.33
C VAL A 261 3.93 -7.50 46.82
N ALA A 262 2.79 -7.23 47.45
CA ALA A 262 2.74 -7.07 48.89
C ALA A 262 3.20 -8.41 49.52
N CYS A 263 4.47 -8.47 49.91
CA CYS A 263 5.00 -9.55 50.73
C CYS A 263 4.42 -9.35 52.13
N GLY A 264 3.33 -10.07 52.43
CA GLY A 264 2.73 -10.16 53.77
C GLY A 264 3.43 -11.19 54.63
#